data_AF-A0A8S2Z5G7-F1
#
_entry.id   AF-A0A8S2Z5G7-F1
#
_cell.length_a   1.000
_cell.length_b   1.000
_cell.length_c   1.000
_cell.angle_alpha   90.00
_cell.angle_beta   90.00
_cell.angle_gamma   90.00
#
_symmetry.space_group_name_H-M   'P 1'
#
loop_
_entity.id
_entity.type
_entity.pdbx_description
1 polymer ?
#
loop_
_entity_poly.entity_id
_entity_poly.type
_entity_poly.pdbx_seq_one_letter_code
_entity_poly.pdbx_strand_id
1 'polypeptide(L)' 'TSIYTTLKYRIRFCWWGAEEIGLIGSDFYVKQAKLSTIIGERLSDNLVNLNFDMLGSPNYVFGIYNGETITNTTPENAIP' A
#
# COMPACT_ATOMS: atom_id res chain seq x y z
N THR A 1 10.69 -33.44 0.50
CA THR A 1 11.28 -32.24 1.11
C THR A 1 10.98 -31.08 0.18
N SER A 2 10.20 -30.09 0.62
CA SER A 2 9.68 -29.03 -0.25
C SER A 2 10.81 -28.20 -0.85
N ILE A 3 10.87 -28.08 -2.18
CA ILE A 3 11.86 -27.31 -2.95
C ILE A 3 11.63 -25.79 -2.90
N TYR A 4 10.64 -25.34 -2.12
CA TYR A 4 10.32 -23.92 -2.01
C TYR A 4 11.12 -23.28 -0.88
N THR A 5 11.85 -22.21 -1.22
CA THR A 5 12.54 -21.38 -0.24
C THR A 5 11.50 -20.67 0.62
N THR A 6 11.62 -20.82 1.95
CA THR A 6 10.81 -20.04 2.89
C THR A 6 11.13 -18.55 2.73
N LEU A 7 10.10 -17.72 2.53
CA LEU A 7 10.28 -16.27 2.41
C LEU A 7 10.77 -15.69 3.75
N LYS A 8 11.76 -14.79 3.67
CA LYS A 8 12.29 -14.08 4.85
C LYS A 8 11.25 -13.16 5.51
N TYR A 9 10.39 -12.56 4.70
CA TYR A 9 9.35 -11.62 5.14
C TYR A 9 7.96 -12.16 4.83
N ARG A 10 6.99 -11.83 5.69
CA ARG A 10 5.58 -12.12 5.44
C ARG A 10 5.05 -11.17 4.37
N ILE A 11 4.24 -11.70 3.46
CA ILE A 11 3.55 -10.90 2.44
C ILE A 11 2.10 -10.74 2.86
N ARG A 12 1.58 -9.51 2.78
CA ARG A 12 0.18 -9.16 2.98
C ARG A 12 -0.34 -8.54 1.69
N PHE A 13 -1.45 -9.05 1.19
CA PHE A 13 -2.20 -8.41 0.12
C PHE A 13 -3.37 -7.62 0.71
N CYS A 14 -3.61 -6.46 0.14
CA CYS A 14 -4.72 -5.58 0.51
C CYS A 14 -5.44 -5.15 -0.77
N TRP A 15 -6.76 -5.21 -0.75
CA TRP A 15 -7.61 -4.64 -1.79
C TRP A 15 -8.40 -3.49 -1.18
N TRP A 16 -8.16 -2.28 -1.67
CA TRP A 16 -8.75 -1.07 -1.12
C TRP A 16 -10.10 -0.80 -1.78
N GLY A 17 -11.17 -0.79 -0.96
CA GLY A 17 -12.46 -0.29 -1.39
C GLY A 17 -12.52 1.24 -1.32
N ALA A 18 -13.46 1.83 -2.06
CA ALA A 18 -13.73 3.27 -2.02
C ALA A 18 -12.49 4.15 -2.27
N GLU A 19 -11.59 3.68 -3.14
CA GLU A 19 -10.37 4.40 -3.57
C GLU A 19 -10.78 5.65 -4.37
N GLU A 20 -11.60 5.46 -5.40
CA GLU A 20 -12.11 6.48 -6.33
C GLU A 20 -12.93 7.62 -5.68
N ILE A 21 -13.37 7.43 -4.44
CA ILE A 21 -14.17 8.44 -3.70
C ILE A 21 -13.36 9.08 -2.56
N GLY A 22 -12.03 9.01 -2.62
CA GLY A 22 -11.13 9.68 -1.69
C GLY A 22 -10.38 8.74 -0.74
N LEU A 23 -9.92 7.59 -1.24
CA LEU A 23 -9.01 6.68 -0.52
C LEU A 23 -9.56 6.13 0.81
N ILE A 24 -10.89 6.06 0.96
CA ILE A 24 -11.54 5.84 2.26
C ILE A 24 -11.13 4.50 2.87
N GLY A 25 -11.02 3.44 2.06
CA GLY A 25 -10.64 2.12 2.55
C GLY A 25 -9.20 2.04 3.09
N SER A 26 -8.24 2.62 2.37
CA SER A 26 -6.84 2.61 2.77
C SER A 26 -6.58 3.55 3.96
N ASP A 27 -7.23 4.72 3.99
CA ASP A 27 -7.18 5.64 5.13
C ASP A 27 -7.72 5.00 6.41
N PHE A 28 -8.87 4.32 6.32
CA PHE A 28 -9.43 3.57 7.46
C PHE A 28 -8.44 2.51 7.95
N TYR A 29 -7.87 1.70 7.05
CA TYR A 29 -6.90 0.67 7.41
C TYR A 29 -5.68 1.26 8.15
N VAL A 30 -5.09 2.33 7.62
CA VAL A 30 -3.92 2.98 8.25
C VAL A 30 -4.27 3.54 9.64
N LYS A 31 -5.45 4.16 9.79
CA LYS A 31 -5.94 4.66 11.09
C LYS A 31 -6.07 3.52 12.10
N GLN A 32 -6.64 2.39 11.71
CA GLN A 32 -6.76 1.22 12.60
C GLN A 32 -5.38 0.62 12.93
N ALA A 33 -4.50 0.48 11.95
CA ALA A 33 -3.16 -0.07 12.14
C ALA A 33 -2.28 0.79 13.09
N LYS A 34 -2.45 2.11 13.09
CA LYS A 34 -1.79 3.02 14.04
C LYS A 34 -2.23 2.80 15.49
N LEU A 35 -3.48 2.37 15.69
CA LEU A 35 -4.08 2.15 17.02
C LEU A 35 -3.93 0.71 17.52
N SER A 36 -3.70 -0.25 16.63
CA SER A 36 -3.62 -1.66 16.99
C SER A 36 -2.41 -1.96 17.87
N THR A 37 -2.62 -2.79 18.89
CA THR A 37 -1.56 -3.38 19.72
C THR A 37 -1.30 -4.84 19.35
N ILE A 38 -1.97 -5.39 18.34
CA ILE A 38 -1.87 -6.79 17.93
C ILE A 38 -0.73 -6.97 16.94
N ILE A 39 0.22 -7.88 17.24
CA ILE A 39 1.36 -8.16 16.36
C ILE A 39 0.86 -8.67 15.01
N GLY A 40 1.35 -8.05 13.95
CA GLY A 40 0.94 -8.28 12.57
C GLY A 40 -0.06 -7.24 12.06
N GLU A 41 -0.78 -6.53 12.95
CA GLU A 41 -1.77 -5.52 12.56
C GLU A 41 -1.27 -4.08 12.75
N ARG A 42 -0.16 -3.90 13.46
CA ARG A 42 0.40 -2.58 13.75
C ARG A 42 0.97 -1.97 12.50
N LEU A 43 0.89 -0.64 12.39
CA LEU A 43 1.53 0.07 11.28
C LEU A 43 3.04 -0.24 11.21
N SER A 44 3.71 -0.30 12.37
CA SER A 44 5.15 -0.59 12.51
C SER A 44 5.57 -1.99 12.06
N ASP A 45 4.63 -2.91 11.88
CA ASP A 45 4.93 -4.28 11.42
C ASP A 45 5.09 -4.34 9.89
N ASN A 46 4.75 -3.26 9.17
CA ASN A 46 4.88 -3.16 7.73
C ASN A 46 6.24 -2.53 7.37
N LEU A 47 7.03 -3.25 6.55
CA LEU A 47 8.33 -2.77 6.09
C LEU A 47 8.22 -1.86 4.86
N VAL A 48 7.39 -2.27 3.89
CA VAL A 48 7.15 -1.56 2.63
C VAL A 48 5.71 -1.80 2.21
N ASN A 49 5.06 -0.78 1.65
CA ASN A 49 3.80 -0.90 0.93
C ASN A 49 4.05 -0.61 -0.55
N LEU A 50 3.65 -1.54 -1.43
CA LEU A 50 3.75 -1.39 -2.88
C LEU A 50 2.34 -1.24 -3.44
N ASN A 51 2.08 -0.12 -4.11
CA ASN A 51 0.80 0.13 -4.76
C ASN A 51 0.85 -0.25 -6.25
N PHE A 52 -0.22 -0.87 -6.73
CA PHE A 52 -0.37 -1.31 -8.11
C PHE A 52 -1.71 -0.83 -8.62
N ASP A 53 -1.69 0.24 -9.41
CA ASP A 53 -2.90 0.89 -9.92
C ASP A 53 -2.67 1.35 -11.36
N MET A 54 -3.68 1.16 -12.21
CA MET A 54 -3.65 1.45 -13.65
C MET A 54 -2.51 0.79 -14.45
N LEU A 55 -2.09 -0.43 -14.09
CA LEU A 55 -1.02 -1.15 -14.80
C LEU A 55 -1.35 -1.59 -16.24
N GLY A 56 -2.61 -1.49 -16.64
CA GLY A 56 -3.15 -2.07 -17.88
C GLY A 56 -3.38 -1.07 -19.03
N SER A 57 -2.74 0.10 -19.03
CA SER A 57 -2.96 1.09 -20.09
C SER A 57 -2.61 0.53 -21.49
N PRO A 58 -3.50 0.63 -22.50
CA PRO A 58 -3.19 0.24 -23.87
C PRO A 58 -2.06 1.07 -24.51
N ASN A 59 -1.84 2.29 -24.00
CA ASN A 59 -0.74 3.18 -24.38
C ASN A 59 0.08 3.49 -23.12
N TYR A 60 0.89 2.53 -22.69
CA TYR A 60 1.57 2.58 -21.41
C TYR A 60 2.84 3.43 -21.45
N VAL A 61 3.23 3.88 -20.26
CA VAL A 61 4.56 4.41 -19.96
C VAL A 61 5.10 3.63 -18.77
N PHE A 62 6.38 3.26 -18.80
CA PHE A 62 7.03 2.69 -17.62
C PHE A 62 7.25 3.78 -16.58
N GLY A 63 6.48 3.72 -15.49
CA GLY A 63 6.62 4.59 -14.34
C GLY A 63 7.05 3.79 -13.11
N ILE A 64 7.92 4.38 -12.30
CA ILE A 64 8.27 3.89 -10.97
C ILE A 64 8.10 5.08 -10.03
N TYR A 65 7.37 4.89 -8.92
CA TYR A 65 7.28 5.91 -7.88
C TYR A 65 8.69 6.23 -7.37
N ASN A 66 9.00 7.52 -7.23
CA ASN A 66 10.28 7.97 -6.66
C ASN A 66 10.48 7.49 -5.21
N GLY A 67 9.41 7.04 -4.53
CA GLY A 67 9.47 6.45 -3.19
C GLY A 67 9.72 7.46 -2.08
N GLU A 68 9.76 8.76 -2.40
CA GLU A 68 9.97 9.82 -1.42
C GLU A 68 8.67 10.10 -0.68
N THR A 69 8.67 9.83 0.62
CA THR A 69 7.54 10.18 1.49
C THR A 69 7.61 11.67 1.81
N ILE A 70 6.85 12.49 1.08
CA ILE A 70 6.70 13.90 1.41
C ILE A 70 5.97 13.98 2.76
N THR A 71 6.60 14.64 3.73
CA THR A 71 6.16 14.70 5.13
C THR A 71 4.95 15.62 5.31
N ASN A 72 3.78 15.34 4.71
CA ASN A 72 2.42 15.76 5.17
C ASN A 72 1.40 16.10 4.08
N THR A 73 1.58 15.74 2.82
CA THR A 73 0.50 15.91 1.83
C THR A 73 0.52 14.76 0.84
N THR A 74 -0.62 14.05 0.70
CA THR A 74 -0.99 13.51 -0.61
C THR A 74 -0.91 14.69 -1.59
N PRO A 75 -0.14 14.62 -2.68
CA PRO A 75 -0.10 15.71 -3.66
C PRO A 75 -1.53 16.08 -4.04
N GLU A 76 -1.90 17.37 -4.07
CA GLU A 76 -3.26 17.81 -4.45
C GLU A 76 -3.68 17.21 -5.81
N ASN A 77 -2.70 16.98 -6.68
CA ASN A 77 -2.84 16.38 -8.00
C ASN A 77 -3.29 14.89 -7.99
N ALA A 78 -3.26 14.24 -6.82
CA ALA A 78 -3.74 12.87 -6.61
C ALA A 78 -5.13 12.84 -5.94
N ILE A 79 -5.74 14.00 -5.71
CA ILE A 79 -7.13 14.15 -5.29
C ILE A 79 -7.93 14.49 -6.56
N PRO A 80 -9.04 13.80 -6.87
CA PRO A 80 -9.81 14.02 -8.10
C PRO A 80 -10.37 15.44 -8.24
#